data_AF-A0A9D5TJ57-F1
#
_entry.id   AF-A0A9D5TJ57-F1
#
_cell.length_a   1.000
_cell.length_b   1.000
_cell.length_c   1.000
_cell.angle_alpha   90.00
_cell.angle_beta   90.00
_cell.angle_gamma   90.00
#
_symmetry.space_group_name_H-M   'P 1'
#
loop_
_entity.id
_entity.type
_entity.pdbx_description
1 polymer ?
#
loop_
_entity_poly.entity_id
_entity_poly.type
_entity_poly.pdbx_seq_one_letter_code
_entity_poly.pdbx_strand_id
1 'polypeptide(L)'
;MNIRNVKLRLNLDRPEDRRVFDFLQSKDDSYTKTVVSALCEYLDRSDEKTREDMFLTRLTAIIKEEMANHNPLAGLLNMVQTASAQTPFVPPTVEKEEAAETEEALLGFLDNF
;
A
#
# COMPACT_ATOMS: atom_id res chain seq x y z
N MET A 1 -36.60 -6.77 31.35
CA MET A 1 -35.15 -6.85 31.58
C MET A 1 -34.67 -8.20 31.07
N ASN A 2 -33.91 -8.27 29.99
CA ASN A 2 -33.42 -9.53 29.41
C ASN A 2 -32.03 -9.82 30.00
N ILE A 3 -31.99 -10.59 31.09
CA ILE A 3 -30.77 -10.88 31.84
C ILE A 3 -30.31 -12.29 31.50
N ARG A 4 -29.06 -12.43 31.07
CA ARG A 4 -28.41 -13.72 30.83
C ARG A 4 -27.17 -13.85 31.70
N ASN A 5 -26.99 -15.00 32.32
CA ASN A 5 -25.83 -15.29 33.16
C ASN A 5 -24.70 -15.88 32.32
N VAL A 6 -23.51 -15.31 32.44
CA VAL A 6 -22.27 -15.81 31.80
C VAL A 6 -21.21 -15.94 32.89
N LYS A 7 -20.40 -17.00 32.85
CA LYS A 7 -19.33 -17.26 33.82
C LYS A 7 -17.99 -17.26 33.11
N LEU A 8 -17.04 -16.46 33.60
CA LEU A 8 -15.64 -16.47 33.17
C LEU A 8 -14.80 -17.20 34.22
N ARG A 9 -13.95 -18.12 33.78
CA ARG A 9 -12.96 -18.81 34.63
C ARG A 9 -11.58 -18.51 34.08
N LEU A 10 -10.70 -18.03 34.94
CA LEU A 10 -9.32 -17.72 34.59
C LEU A 10 -8.44 -18.85 35.12
N ASN A 11 -7.60 -19.42 34.25
CA ASN A 11 -6.60 -20.40 34.65
C ASN A 11 -5.28 -19.68 34.96
N LEU A 12 -4.94 -19.56 36.24
CA LEU A 12 -3.75 -18.81 36.68
C LEU A 12 -2.41 -19.47 36.31
N ASP A 13 -2.42 -20.72 35.84
CA ASP A 13 -1.24 -21.37 35.25
C ASP A 13 -0.90 -20.77 33.87
N ARG A 14 -1.88 -20.14 33.21
CA ARG A 14 -1.67 -19.41 31.96
C ARG A 14 -1.28 -17.97 32.26
N PRO A 15 -0.17 -17.47 31.70
CA PRO A 15 0.32 -16.12 32.00
C PRO A 15 -0.65 -15.02 31.55
N GLU A 16 -1.41 -15.25 30.46
CA GLU A 16 -2.41 -14.30 29.95
C GLU A 16 -3.57 -14.14 30.93
N ASP A 17 -4.18 -15.24 31.35
CA ASP A 17 -5.25 -15.28 32.34
C ASP A 17 -4.80 -14.72 33.69
N ARG A 18 -3.56 -15.00 34.11
CA ARG A 18 -2.97 -14.42 35.32
C ARG A 18 -2.86 -12.91 35.23
N ARG A 19 -2.40 -12.38 34.10
CA ARG A 19 -2.34 -10.93 33.86
C ARG A 19 -3.73 -10.30 33.93
N VAL A 20 -4.76 -10.95 33.37
CA VAL A 20 -6.15 -10.49 33.47
C VAL A 20 -6.60 -10.50 34.93
N PHE A 21 -6.29 -11.56 35.68
CA PHE A 21 -6.62 -11.65 37.09
C PHE A 21 -5.95 -10.55 37.93
N ASP A 22 -4.65 -10.31 37.74
CA ASP A 22 -3.90 -9.25 38.42
C ASP A 22 -4.47 -7.85 38.07
N PHE A 23 -4.84 -7.64 36.80
CA PHE A 23 -5.53 -6.42 36.38
C PHE A 23 -6.86 -6.25 37.10
N LEU A 24 -7.68 -7.30 37.18
CA LEU A 24 -8.96 -7.25 37.88
C LEU A 24 -8.78 -6.98 39.38
N GLN A 25 -7.78 -7.58 40.02
CA GLN A 25 -7.48 -7.39 41.44
C GLN A 25 -7.04 -5.95 41.75
N SER A 26 -6.38 -5.27 40.81
CA SER A 26 -5.93 -3.88 40.97
C SER A 26 -7.05 -2.83 40.94
N LYS A 27 -8.30 -3.23 40.68
CA LYS A 27 -9.45 -2.34 40.52
C LYS A 27 -10.35 -2.40 41.74
N ASP A 28 -10.85 -1.24 42.17
CA ASP A 28 -11.80 -1.12 43.29
C ASP A 28 -13.26 -1.47 42.91
N ASP A 29 -13.51 -1.76 41.64
CA ASP A 29 -14.83 -2.10 41.09
C ASP A 29 -15.10 -3.62 41.09
N SER A 30 -16.36 -4.01 40.86
CA SER A 30 -16.70 -5.43 40.70
C SER A 30 -16.07 -6.02 39.43
N TYR A 31 -15.51 -7.22 39.55
CA TYR A 31 -14.83 -7.89 38.42
C TYR A 31 -15.69 -7.96 37.16
N THR A 32 -16.97 -8.29 37.28
CA THR A 32 -17.87 -8.36 36.12
C THR A 32 -18.01 -7.00 35.44
N LYS A 33 -18.17 -5.92 36.20
CA LYS A 33 -18.31 -4.58 35.65
C LYS A 33 -17.01 -4.13 34.96
N THR A 34 -15.87 -4.40 35.58
CA THR A 34 -14.55 -4.11 35.00
C THR A 34 -14.32 -4.89 33.70
N VAL A 35 -14.64 -6.20 33.69
CA VAL A 35 -14.52 -7.04 32.48
C VAL A 35 -15.43 -6.52 31.36
N VAL A 36 -16.69 -6.21 31.67
CA VAL A 36 -17.63 -5.68 30.66
C VAL A 36 -17.15 -4.34 30.12
N SER A 37 -16.71 -3.42 30.97
CA SER A 37 -16.17 -2.11 30.54
C SER A 37 -14.96 -2.27 29.63
N ALA A 38 -13.98 -3.08 30.04
CA ALA A 38 -12.77 -3.32 29.25
C ALA A 38 -13.07 -3.97 27.90
N LEU A 39 -14.06 -4.87 27.84
CA LEU A 39 -14.51 -5.49 26.59
C LEU A 39 -15.18 -4.47 25.67
N CYS A 40 -16.07 -3.62 26.21
CA CYS A 40 -16.68 -2.54 25.43
C CYS A 40 -15.62 -1.59 24.87
N GLU A 41 -14.68 -1.13 25.71
CA GLU A 41 -13.57 -0.28 25.25
C GLU A 41 -12.71 -0.93 24.17
N TYR A 42 -12.46 -2.24 24.27
CA TYR A 42 -11.73 -2.97 23.23
C TYR A 42 -12.50 -2.99 21.91
N LEU A 43 -13.80 -3.28 21.96
CA LEU A 43 -14.66 -3.33 20.78
C LEU A 43 -14.72 -1.95 20.11
N ASP A 44 -14.94 -0.88 20.88
CA ASP A 44 -14.99 0.49 20.37
C ASP A 44 -13.68 0.88 19.67
N ARG A 45 -12.52 0.54 20.27
CA ARG A 45 -11.21 0.77 19.64
C ARG A 45 -10.99 -0.11 18.41
N SER A 46 -11.51 -1.33 18.39
CA SER A 46 -11.37 -2.22 17.24
C SER A 46 -12.16 -1.72 16.03
N ASP A 47 -13.35 -1.15 16.28
CA ASP A 47 -14.16 -0.51 15.24
C ASP A 47 -13.51 0.76 14.71
N GLU A 48 -12.85 1.53 15.59
CA GLU A 48 -12.06 2.70 15.20
C GLU A 48 -10.85 2.33 14.34
N LYS A 49 -10.04 1.36 14.76
CA LYS A 49 -8.91 0.87 13.95
C LYS A 49 -9.36 0.33 12.59
N THR A 50 -10.48 -0.37 12.55
CA THR A 50 -11.02 -0.88 11.28
C THR A 50 -11.42 0.27 10.34
N ARG A 51 -12.00 1.36 10.88
CA ARG A 51 -12.26 2.57 10.10
C ARG A 51 -10.98 3.26 9.64
N GLU A 52 -9.98 3.37 10.51
CA GLU A 52 -8.68 3.97 10.18
C GLU A 52 -7.97 3.19 9.06
N ASP A 53 -7.92 1.86 9.16
CA ASP A 53 -7.32 1.01 8.13
C ASP A 53 -8.04 1.13 6.78
N MET A 54 -9.38 1.21 6.81
CA MET A 54 -10.17 1.46 5.61
C MET A 54 -9.86 2.83 4.99
N PHE A 55 -9.71 3.86 5.83
CA PHE A 55 -9.33 5.20 5.38
C PHE A 55 -7.92 5.22 4.76
N LEU A 56 -6.94 4.60 5.41
CA LEU A 56 -5.56 4.49 4.91
C LEU A 56 -5.49 3.72 3.59
N THR A 57 -6.28 2.65 3.47
CA THR A 57 -6.40 1.88 2.22
C THR A 57 -6.96 2.75 1.11
N ARG A 58 -8.02 3.53 1.39
CA ARG A 58 -8.63 4.45 0.43
C ARG A 58 -7.67 5.55 0.01
N LEU A 59 -6.95 6.17 0.96
CA LEU A 59 -5.94 7.19 0.66
C LEU A 59 -4.83 6.63 -0.24
N THR A 60 -4.33 5.43 0.09
CA THR A 60 -3.30 4.76 -0.71
C THR A 60 -3.78 4.47 -2.12
N ALA A 61 -5.05 4.07 -2.28
CA ALA A 61 -5.66 3.86 -3.60
C ALA A 61 -5.73 5.16 -4.41
N ILE A 62 -6.19 6.25 -3.80
CA ILE A 62 -6.28 7.58 -4.45
C ILE A 62 -4.89 8.05 -4.89
N ILE A 63 -3.88 7.95 -4.01
CA ILE A 63 -2.51 8.36 -4.36
C ILE A 63 -1.98 7.53 -5.52
N LYS A 64 -2.21 6.20 -5.53
CA LYS A 64 -1.79 5.33 -6.63
C LYS A 64 -2.49 5.68 -7.95
N GLU A 65 -3.79 5.97 -7.89
CA GLU A 65 -4.58 6.38 -9.05
C GLU A 65 -4.07 7.72 -9.61
N GLU A 66 -3.89 8.73 -8.76
CA GLU A 66 -3.33 10.03 -9.13
C GLU A 66 -1.92 9.90 -9.72
N MET A 67 -1.04 9.10 -9.11
CA MET A 67 0.30 8.83 -9.64
C MET A 67 0.26 8.12 -11.01
N ALA A 68 -0.68 7.21 -11.23
CA ALA A 68 -0.85 6.54 -12.52
C ALA A 68 -1.36 7.51 -13.59
N ASN A 69 -2.33 8.37 -13.24
CA ASN A 69 -2.89 9.39 -14.13
C ASN A 69 -1.86 10.47 -14.51
N HIS A 70 -0.97 10.81 -13.59
CA HIS A 70 0.07 11.80 -13.81
C HIS A 70 1.41 11.23 -14.28
N ASN A 71 1.52 9.93 -14.60
CA ASN A 71 2.76 9.34 -15.08
C ASN A 71 3.13 9.89 -16.48
N PRO A 72 4.12 10.80 -16.60
CA PRO A 72 4.47 11.41 -17.87
C PRO A 72 5.06 10.40 -18.87
N LEU A 73 5.48 9.22 -18.40
CA LEU A 73 6.03 8.15 -19.23
C LEU A 73 4.94 7.29 -19.89
N ALA A 74 3.70 7.31 -19.40
CA ALA A 74 2.60 6.54 -20.00
C ALA A 74 2.25 7.05 -21.41
N GLY A 75 2.31 8.36 -21.63
CA GLY A 75 2.17 8.96 -22.96
C GLY A 75 3.36 8.67 -23.88
N LEU A 76 4.58 8.58 -23.33
CA LEU A 76 5.81 8.33 -24.10
C LEU A 76 5.89 6.89 -24.61
N LEU A 77 5.41 5.89 -23.85
CA LEU A 77 5.34 4.50 -24.33
C LEU A 77 4.40 4.36 -25.54
N ASN A 78 3.25 5.04 -25.53
CA ASN A 78 2.35 5.08 -26.70
C ASN A 78 3.01 5.71 -27.94
N MET A 79 3.95 6.63 -27.75
CA MET A 79 4.69 7.28 -28.83
C MET A 79 5.77 6.36 -29.42
N VAL A 80 6.52 5.65 -28.57
CA VAL A 80 7.51 4.64 -29.01
C VAL A 80 6.82 3.49 -29.75
N GLN A 81 5.62 3.09 -29.32
CA GLN A 81 4.91 1.97 -29.92
C GLN A 81 4.30 2.31 -31.30
N THR A 82 3.81 3.53 -31.49
CA THR A 82 3.30 4.00 -32.80
C THR A 82 4.41 4.26 -33.81
N ALA A 83 5.61 4.65 -33.38
CA ALA A 83 6.78 4.80 -34.26
C ALA A 83 7.24 3.46 -34.88
N SER A 84 6.99 2.32 -34.22
CA SER A 84 7.37 1.00 -34.75
C SER A 84 6.36 0.41 -35.77
N ALA A 85 5.15 0.96 -35.87
CA ALA A 85 4.07 0.36 -36.65
C ALA A 85 3.89 0.95 -38.07
N GLN A 86 4.75 1.90 -38.49
CA GLN A 86 4.67 2.51 -39.82
C GLN A 86 6.01 2.49 -40.56
N THR A 87 6.51 1.31 -40.89
CA THR A 87 7.34 1.16 -42.09
C THR A 87 6.77 0.01 -42.93
N PRO A 88 6.29 0.28 -44.16
CA PRO A 88 6.01 -0.77 -45.13
C PRO A 88 7.30 -1.58 -45.32
N PHE A 89 7.19 -2.89 -45.18
CA PHE A 89 8.27 -3.83 -45.49
C PHE A 89 8.68 -3.64 -46.96
N VAL A 90 9.82 -2.99 -47.18
CA VAL A 90 10.56 -3.01 -48.44
C VAL A 90 11.94 -3.60 -48.11
N PRO A 91 12.33 -4.74 -48.69
CA PRO A 91 13.60 -5.38 -48.38
C PRO A 91 14.78 -4.51 -48.86
N PRO A 92 15.89 -4.42 -48.09
CA PRO A 92 16.99 -3.52 -48.41
C PRO A 92 17.90 -4.12 -49.49
N THR A 93 18.00 -3.42 -50.61
CA THR A 93 19.14 -3.55 -51.52
C THR A 93 20.33 -2.86 -50.88
N VAL A 94 21.44 -3.60 -50.81
CA VAL A 94 22.72 -3.19 -50.21
C VAL A 94 23.35 -2.09 -51.06
N GLU A 95 23.45 -0.87 -50.54
CA GLU A 95 24.52 0.07 -50.88
C GLU A 95 25.02 0.76 -49.61
N LYS A 96 26.34 0.91 -49.55
CA LYS A 96 27.18 1.05 -48.36
C LYS A 96 27.93 2.36 -48.53
N GLU A 97 27.48 3.46 -47.92
CA GLU A 97 28.22 4.74 -47.84
C GLU A 97 27.40 5.79 -47.05
N GLU A 98 27.28 5.67 -45.73
CA GLU A 98 26.69 6.76 -44.89
C GLU A 98 27.08 6.69 -43.40
N ALA A 99 28.01 5.81 -43.01
CA ALA A 99 28.44 5.62 -41.62
C ALA A 99 29.62 6.52 -41.20
N ALA A 100 30.28 7.19 -42.14
CA ALA A 100 31.46 8.02 -41.84
C ALA A 100 31.10 9.47 -41.49
N GLU A 101 30.06 10.05 -42.10
CA GLU A 101 29.65 11.45 -41.84
C GLU A 101 28.96 11.62 -40.49
N THR A 102 28.34 10.56 -39.97
CA THR A 102 27.60 10.58 -38.70
C THR A 102 28.52 10.60 -37.48
N GLU A 103 29.72 10.03 -37.55
CA GLU A 103 30.71 10.09 -36.45
C GLU A 103 31.40 11.46 -36.37
N GLU A 104 31.73 12.09 -37.50
CA GLU A 104 32.34 13.43 -37.49
C GLU A 104 31.37 14.50 -36.98
N ALA A 105 30.09 14.41 -37.33
CA ALA A 105 29.05 15.29 -36.79
C ALA A 105 28.83 15.12 -35.27
N LEU A 106 29.06 13.91 -34.75
CA LEU A 106 28.95 13.62 -33.32
C LEU A 106 30.14 14.18 -32.52
N LEU A 107 31.34 14.16 -33.10
CA LEU A 107 32.54 14.72 -32.48
C LEU A 107 32.49 16.25 -32.39
N GLY A 108 31.94 16.93 -33.40
CA GLY A 108 31.75 18.39 -33.39
C GLY A 108 30.74 18.90 -32.35
N PHE A 109 29.81 18.05 -31.90
CA PHE A 109 28.83 18.41 -30.88
C PHE A 109 29.42 18.39 -29.45
N LEU A 110 30.41 17.54 -29.19
CA LEU A 110 31.02 17.38 -27.86
C LEU A 110 31.99 18.52 -27.48
N ASP A 111 32.49 19.26 -28.46
CA ASP A 111 33.46 20.35 -28.27
C ASP A 111 32.81 21.69 -27.86
N ASN A 112 31.49 21.73 -27.72
CA ASN A 112 30.72 22.96 -27.46
C ASN A 112 30.15 23.06 -26.04
N PHE A 113 30.73 22.33 -25.07
CA PHE A 113 30.41 22.39 -23.64
C PHE A 113 31.61 22.84 -22.80
#